data_AF-A0A090TSU5-F1
#
_entry.id   AF-A0A090TSU5-F1
#
_cell.length_a   1.000
_cell.length_b   1.000
_cell.length_c   1.000
_cell.angle_alpha   90.00
_cell.angle_beta   90.00
_cell.angle_gamma   90.00
#
_symmetry.space_group_name_H-M   'P 1'
#
loop_
_entity.id
_entity.type
_entity.pdbx_description
1 polymer ?
#
loop_
_entity_poly.entity_id
_entity_poly.type
_entity_poly.pdbx_seq_one_letter_code
_entity_poly.pdbx_strand_id
1 'polypeptide(L)' 'MRLVVEFTQHGRYLDKPWEGEIRAEKGVHKAISPSLAMHLINQGRAIAVFEEDGTPRTVYDSEDFNKQMERKQ' A
#
# COMPACT_ATOMS: atom_id res chain seq x y z
N MET A 1 6.72 -5.35 -8.02
CA MET A 1 6.41 -3.90 -7.99
C MET A 1 5.07 -3.73 -7.32
N ARG A 2 5.04 -2.92 -6.28
CA ARG A 2 3.86 -2.61 -5.47
C ARG A 2 3.72 -1.10 -5.31
N LEU A 3 2.50 -0.63 -5.16
CA LEU A 3 2.16 0.79 -5.00
C LEU A 3 1.89 1.06 -3.51
N VAL A 4 2.43 2.15 -2.98
CA VAL A 4 2.18 2.56 -1.61
C VAL A 4 0.90 3.37 -1.56
N VAL A 5 -0.02 2.93 -0.70
CA VAL A 5 -1.30 3.59 -0.46
C VAL A 5 -1.49 3.86 1.02
N GLU A 6 -2.29 4.88 1.34
CA GLU A 6 -2.86 5.08 2.66
C GLU A 6 -4.28 4.57 2.70
N PHE A 7 -4.60 3.70 3.66
CA PHE A 7 -5.98 3.24 3.85
C PHE A 7 -6.81 4.32 4.53
N THR A 8 -8.00 4.60 3.99
CA THR A 8 -8.89 5.64 4.55
C THR A 8 -9.88 5.07 5.58
N GLN A 9 -9.94 3.75 5.70
CA GLN A 9 -10.90 3.01 6.53
C GLN A 9 -10.22 1.78 7.13
N HIS A 10 -10.74 1.31 8.27
CA HIS A 10 -10.32 0.02 8.84
C HIS A 10 -10.96 -1.11 8.05
N GLY A 11 -10.19 -2.14 7.73
CA GLY A 11 -10.71 -3.23 6.92
C GLY A 11 -9.78 -4.40 6.71
N ARG A 12 -10.35 -5.41 6.07
CA ARG A 12 -9.68 -6.60 5.60
C ARG A 12 -9.75 -6.65 4.08
N TYR A 13 -8.60 -6.74 3.44
CA TYR A 13 -8.46 -6.64 1.99
C TYR A 13 -7.71 -7.86 1.48
N LEU A 14 -8.15 -8.40 0.35
CA LEU A 14 -7.48 -9.49 -0.34
C LEU A 14 -6.84 -8.94 -1.59
N ASP A 15 -5.52 -9.10 -1.69
CA ASP A 15 -4.76 -8.68 -2.87
C ASP A 15 -4.75 -9.79 -3.92
N LYS A 16 -4.07 -10.90 -3.60
CA LYS A 16 -4.04 -12.09 -4.43
C LYS A 16 -4.45 -13.32 -3.61
N PRO A 17 -5.02 -14.36 -4.26
CA PRO A 17 -5.42 -15.59 -3.58
C PRO A 17 -4.32 -16.25 -2.73
N TRP A 18 -3.05 -16.02 -3.07
CA TRP A 18 -1.88 -16.59 -2.40
C TRP A 18 -1.08 -15.62 -1.52
N GLU A 19 -1.40 -14.32 -1.52
CA GLU A 19 -0.68 -13.32 -0.70
C GLU A 19 -1.29 -13.13 0.71
N GLY A 20 -2.46 -13.71 0.95
CA GLY A 20 -3.13 -13.65 2.25
C GLY A 20 -3.96 -12.39 2.47
N GLU A 21 -4.58 -12.30 3.65
CA GLU A 21 -5.45 -11.19 4.06
C GLU A 21 -4.60 -10.02 4.59
N ILE A 22 -4.83 -8.82 4.04
CA ILE A 22 -4.27 -7.57 4.53
C ILE A 22 -5.26 -6.97 5.54
N ARG A 23 -4.83 -6.91 6.80
CA ARG A 23 -5.48 -6.08 7.82
C ARG A 23 -4.88 -4.69 7.76
N ALA A 24 -5.72 -3.69 7.53
CA ALA A 24 -5.30 -2.30 7.53
C ALA A 24 -6.18 -1.45 8.44
N GLU A 25 -5.53 -0.49 9.09
CA GLU A 25 -6.16 0.55 9.87
C GLU A 25 -6.18 1.85 9.07
N LYS A 26 -7.10 2.75 9.42
CA LYS A 26 -7.16 4.08 8.81
C LYS A 26 -5.86 4.84 9.07
N GLY A 27 -5.33 5.49 8.03
CA GLY A 27 -4.09 6.27 8.07
C GLY A 27 -2.82 5.44 7.91
N VAL A 28 -2.91 4.10 7.85
CA VAL A 28 -1.73 3.25 7.69
C VAL A 28 -1.31 3.19 6.22
N HIS A 29 0.00 3.31 5.99
CA HIS A 29 0.61 3.07 4.68
C HIS A 29 0.95 1.60 4.49
N LYS A 30 0.57 1.01 3.35
CA LYS A 30 1.11 -0.28 2.90
C LYS A 30 1.40 -0.29 1.42
N ALA A 31 2.35 -1.13 1.05
CA ALA A 31 2.62 -1.51 -0.33
C ALA A 31 1.73 -2.68 -0.73
N ILE A 32 0.97 -2.50 -1.81
CA ILE A 32 0.04 -3.50 -2.36
C ILE A 32 0.20 -3.60 -3.88
N SER A 33 -0.38 -4.63 -4.49
CA SER A 33 -0.34 -4.74 -5.95
C SER A 33 -1.02 -3.51 -6.61
N PRO A 34 -0.55 -3.08 -7.79
CA PRO A 34 -1.18 -1.99 -8.51
C PRO A 34 -2.68 -2.23 -8.79
N SER A 35 -3.07 -3.48 -9.07
CA SER A 35 -4.47 -3.86 -9.29
C SER A 35 -5.33 -3.63 -8.04
N LEU A 36 -4.86 -4.04 -6.86
CA LEU A 36 -5.59 -3.81 -5.62
C LEU A 36 -5.62 -2.30 -5.29
N ALA A 37 -4.50 -1.60 -5.47
CA ALA A 37 -4.44 -0.15 -5.25
C ALA A 37 -5.50 0.59 -6.05
N MET A 38 -5.56 0.34 -7.36
CA MET A 38 -6.57 0.95 -8.23
C MET A 38 -8.00 0.60 -7.79
N HIS A 39 -8.24 -0.65 -7.40
CA HIS A 39 -9.56 -1.07 -6.91
C HIS A 39 -9.98 -0.31 -5.64
N LEU A 40 -9.07 -0.19 -4.66
CA LEU A 40 -9.35 0.49 -3.40
C LEU A 40 -9.47 2.00 -3.55
N ILE A 41 -8.64 2.61 -4.40
CA ILE A 41 -8.70 4.05 -4.71
C ILE A 41 -10.03 4.38 -5.39
N ASN A 42 -10.46 3.59 -6.38
CA ASN A 42 -11.75 3.79 -7.04
C ASN A 42 -12.94 3.65 -6.09
N GLN A 43 -12.80 2.90 -4.99
CA GLN A 43 -13.81 2.77 -3.95
C GLN A 43 -13.70 3.82 -2.83
N GLY A 44 -12.73 4.75 -2.91
CA GLY A 44 -12.46 5.72 -1.84
C GLY A 44 -11.99 5.08 -0.53
N ARG A 45 -11.48 3.84 -0.58
CA ARG A 45 -10.97 3.07 0.57
C ARG A 45 -9.47 3.22 0.78
N ALA A 46 -8.78 3.80 -0.20
CA ALA A 46 -7.37 4.15 -0.10
C ALA A 46 -7.08 5.40 -0.94
N ILE A 47 -5.96 6.06 -0.65
CA ILE A 47 -5.37 7.12 -1.48
C ILE A 47 -3.94 6.74 -1.86
N ALA A 48 -3.54 7.07 -3.10
CA ALA A 48 -2.16 6.88 -3.53
C ALA A 48 -1.23 7.84 -2.78
N VAL A 49 -0.10 7.33 -2.30
CA VAL A 49 0.97 8.17 -1.77
C VAL A 49 1.87 8.56 -2.94
N PHE A 50 2.15 9.85 -3.07
CA PHE A 50 3.02 10.39 -4.11
C PHE A 50 4.37 10.81 -3.51
N GLU A 51 5.43 10.71 -4.30
CA GLU A 51 6.72 11.32 -4.02
C GLU A 51 6.66 12.84 -4.30
N GLU A 52 7.72 13.56 -3.94
CA GLU A 52 7.81 15.02 -4.11
C GLU A 52 7.73 15.47 -5.58
N ASP A 53 8.10 14.59 -6.52
CA ASP A 53 8.04 14.83 -7.96
C ASP A 53 6.64 14.58 -8.57
N GLY A 54 5.66 14.20 -7.74
CA GLY A 54 4.29 13.90 -8.17
C GLY A 54 4.11 12.51 -8.77
N THR A 55 5.13 11.64 -8.72
CA THR A 55 4.99 10.24 -9.14
C THR A 55 4.45 9.38 -7.99
N PRO A 56 3.65 8.33 -8.27
CA PRO A 56 3.19 7.42 -7.22
C PRO A 56 4.38 6.71 -6.57
N ARG A 57 4.43 6.69 -5.22
CA ARG A 57 5.42 5.94 -4.48
C ARG A 57 5.24 4.44 -4.74
N THR A 58 6.29 3.81 -5.24
CA THR A 58 6.31 2.37 -5.52
C THR A 58 7.48 1.70 -4.82
N VAL A 59 7.34 0.41 -4.55
CA VAL A 59 8.40 -0.44 -3.99
C VAL A 59 8.55 -1.70 -4.84
N TYR A 60 9.78 -2.16 -5.02
CA TYR A 60 10.10 -3.40 -5.71
C TYR A 60 10.32 -4.52 -4.68
N ASP A 61 9.97 -5.75 -5.05
CA ASP A 61 9.94 -6.89 -4.14
C ASP A 61 11.33 -7.45 -3.74
N SER A 62 12.41 -6.72 -4.01
CA SER A 62 13.74 -7.04 -3.51
C SER A 62 13.92 -6.50 -2.08
N GLU A 63 13.57 -7.29 -1.07
CA GLU A 63 14.09 -7.26 0.31
C GLU A 63 14.14 -5.92 1.12
N ASP A 64 13.64 -4.79 0.62
CA ASP A 64 13.88 -3.46 1.24
C ASP A 64 12.76 -2.94 2.16
N PHE A 65 11.56 -3.54 2.15
CA PHE A 65 10.42 -3.00 2.90
C PHE A 65 10.61 -3.02 4.42
N ASN A 66 11.16 -4.11 4.97
CA ASN A 66 11.40 -4.18 6.41
C ASN A 66 12.52 -3.23 6.88
N LYS A 67 13.53 -2.96 6.03
CA LYS A 67 14.65 -2.08 6.39
C LYS A 67 14.31 -0.59 6.36
N GLN A 68 13.38 -0.16 5.49
CA GLN A 68 13.01 1.26 5.40
C GLN A 68 12.00 1.71 6.46
N MET A 69 11.13 0.81 6.94
CA MET A 69 10.16 1.11 7.99
C MET A 69 10.79 1.22 9.39
N GLU A 70 11.91 0.54 9.65
CA GLU A 70 12.63 0.57 10.94
C GLU A 70 13.48 1.84 11.15
N ARG A 71 13.84 2.57 10.08
CA ARG A 71 14.74 3.73 10.16
C ARG A 71 14.06 5.05 10.49
N LYS A 72 12.74 5.06 10.69
CA LYS A 72 11.95 6.26 10.99
C LYS A 72 11.22 6.20 12.35
N GLN A 73 11.72 5.40 13.30
CA GLN A 73 11.35 5.52 14.72
C GLN A 73 12.36 6.36 15.47
#